data_AF-A0A1C6ASY6-F1
#
_entry.id   AF-A0A1C6ASY6-F1
#
_cell.length_a   1.000
_cell.length_b   1.000
_cell.length_c   1.000
_cell.angle_alpha   90.00
_cell.angle_beta   90.00
_cell.angle_gamma   90.00
#
_symmetry.space_group_name_H-M   'P 1'
#
loop_
_entity.id
_entity.type
_entity.pdbx_description
1 polymer ?
#
loop_
_entity_poly.entity_id
_entity_poly.type
_entity_poly.pdbx_seq_one_letter_code
_entity_poly.pdbx_strand_id
1 'polypeptide(L)'
;MSKKNTRNALDTSLSYAVIGLDLAKADCAVAAVPCADDELGLIDRMDYESLFEQAEKLGPTLFAMEPCCGYSQISLRLQNMGHEVKVISGHAVKNWIATHKSNQKTDLNDATALAKLALYDHDLQPIRVKNVEECRIASVQAIRIQLRTQATKSLVCFKSLCQCWGIVIRRGSLNTKKMAEAVAAVEKLLGAEVASSLMILRDAYKFTMKQINALDKLLDALVEANEQARTMKTVLGIGTQTAARLAVTTGDIKRFPMPRSYVAYFGLAPRNIITGHSGTPSPSKRGALKPVSSRGQGKVSRRGDRVARSFIIQGAATIYMLYCKDMLPECQLRRWLHEQIKRGKPYGKIIVSLAAKLLRIVWALLTYGEKFDSHKAGVPRSVLAAMEKPLKHDAAAESAA
;
A
#
# COMPACT_ATOMS: atom_id res chain seq x y z
N MET A 1 3.39 31.05 20.91
CA MET A 1 3.52 32.31 20.15
C MET A 1 2.12 32.82 19.86
N SER A 2 1.87 34.08 20.20
CA SER A 2 0.57 34.75 20.19
C SER A 2 -0.01 34.90 18.77
N LYS A 3 -1.35 34.88 18.65
CA LYS A 3 -2.18 35.10 17.43
C LYS A 3 -1.91 36.42 16.66
N LYS A 4 -0.84 37.16 16.95
CA LYS A 4 -0.66 38.55 16.51
C LYS A 4 -0.34 38.76 15.03
N ASN A 5 0.04 37.72 14.27
CA ASN A 5 0.47 37.85 12.87
C ASN A 5 -0.31 36.95 11.88
N THR A 6 -1.52 36.50 12.23
CA THR A 6 -2.35 35.71 11.31
C THR A 6 -3.25 36.60 10.46
N ARG A 7 -3.29 36.34 9.16
CA ARG A 7 -4.18 36.97 8.18
C ARG A 7 -5.48 36.15 8.06
N ASN A 8 -6.52 36.76 7.49
CA ASN A 8 -7.79 36.08 7.20
C ASN A 8 -7.85 35.49 5.78
N ALA A 9 -7.02 35.98 4.86
CA ALA A 9 -6.97 35.55 3.46
C ALA A 9 -5.56 35.70 2.89
N LEU A 10 -5.29 35.01 1.78
CA LEU A 10 -4.12 35.23 0.93
C LEU A 10 -4.27 36.56 0.22
N ASP A 11 -3.16 37.27 0.06
CA ASP A 11 -3.13 38.48 -0.75
C ASP A 11 -2.95 38.07 -2.21
N THR A 12 -4.04 38.10 -2.97
CA THR A 12 -4.05 37.68 -4.38
C THR A 12 -3.30 38.62 -5.31
N SER A 13 -2.86 39.78 -4.82
CA SER A 13 -1.97 40.69 -5.58
C SER A 13 -0.51 40.24 -5.56
N LEU A 14 -0.13 39.37 -4.61
CA LEU A 14 1.22 38.86 -4.47
C LEU A 14 1.43 37.57 -5.26
N SER A 15 2.69 37.35 -5.65
CA SER A 15 3.15 36.05 -6.14
C SER A 15 3.77 35.25 -4.99
N TYR A 16 3.46 33.96 -4.91
CA TYR A 16 3.95 33.07 -3.87
C TYR A 16 4.88 32.01 -4.45
N ALA A 17 6.02 31.81 -3.80
CA ALA A 17 6.94 30.72 -4.14
C ALA A 17 6.37 29.37 -3.72
N VAL A 18 5.72 29.31 -2.55
CA VAL A 18 5.07 28.10 -2.04
C VAL A 18 3.96 28.44 -1.04
N ILE A 19 2.91 27.61 -1.02
CA ILE A 19 1.84 27.64 -0.04
C ILE A 19 1.74 26.28 0.65
N GLY A 20 2.07 26.22 1.94
CA GLY A 20 1.90 25.05 2.79
C GLY A 20 0.49 24.98 3.37
N LEU A 21 -0.14 23.81 3.30
CA LEU A 21 -1.50 23.54 3.76
C LEU A 21 -1.51 22.38 4.76
N ASP A 22 -1.80 22.68 6.02
CA ASP A 22 -2.15 21.64 6.99
C ASP A 22 -3.66 21.41 6.97
N LEU A 23 -4.07 20.22 6.54
CA LEU A 23 -5.44 19.92 6.14
C LEU A 23 -6.26 19.34 7.30
N ALA A 24 -7.39 19.97 7.62
CA ALA A 24 -8.39 19.46 8.54
C ALA A 24 -9.68 19.04 7.78
N LYS A 25 -10.74 18.71 8.53
CA LYS A 25 -11.98 18.17 7.95
C LYS A 25 -12.74 19.17 7.09
N ALA A 26 -12.80 20.43 7.51
CA ALA A 26 -13.60 21.48 6.88
C ALA A 26 -12.76 22.71 6.48
N ASP A 27 -11.57 22.83 7.04
CA ASP A 27 -10.67 23.97 6.85
C ASP A 27 -9.21 23.48 6.77
N CYS A 28 -8.30 24.42 6.57
CA CYS A 28 -6.87 24.22 6.61
C CYS A 28 -6.17 25.41 7.27
N ALA A 29 -5.01 25.14 7.87
CA ALA A 29 -4.05 26.19 8.23
C ALA A 29 -3.10 26.40 7.04
N VAL A 30 -2.77 27.66 6.77
CA VAL A 30 -1.99 28.07 5.60
C VAL A 30 -0.72 28.79 6.02
N ALA A 31 0.38 28.46 5.36
CA ALA A 31 1.63 29.19 5.43
C ALA A 31 2.11 29.51 4.01
N ALA A 32 1.99 30.76 3.61
CA ALA A 32 2.35 31.26 2.29
C ALA A 32 3.71 31.96 2.35
N VAL A 33 4.62 31.62 1.44
CA VAL A 33 5.94 32.24 1.29
C VAL A 33 5.90 33.11 0.02
N PRO A 34 5.87 34.45 0.14
CA PRO A 34 5.91 35.36 -1.00
C PRO A 34 7.20 35.19 -1.83
N CYS A 35 7.18 35.62 -3.09
CA CYS A 35 8.40 35.69 -3.91
C CYS A 35 9.26 36.92 -3.58
N ALA A 36 8.64 38.00 -3.07
CA ALA A 36 9.28 39.30 -2.88
C ALA A 36 10.06 39.41 -1.57
N ASP A 37 9.62 38.70 -0.53
CA ASP A 37 10.21 38.70 0.80
C ASP A 37 10.09 37.31 1.45
N ASP A 38 10.86 37.10 2.52
CA ASP A 38 10.83 35.87 3.31
C ASP A 38 9.76 35.91 4.44
N GLU A 39 8.89 36.93 4.48
CA GLU A 39 7.89 37.05 5.54
C GLU A 39 6.69 36.12 5.26
N LEU A 40 6.51 35.11 6.12
CA LEU A 40 5.42 34.17 5.96
C LEU A 40 4.05 34.82 6.20
N GLY A 41 3.17 34.71 5.21
CA GLY A 41 1.74 34.89 5.38
C GLY A 41 1.12 33.69 6.09
N LEU A 42 0.71 33.86 7.35
CA LEU A 42 0.10 32.79 8.14
C LEU A 42 -1.42 32.96 8.23
N ILE A 43 -2.20 31.91 8.03
CA ILE A 43 -3.66 31.91 8.18
C ILE A 43 -4.04 30.70 9.04
N ASP A 44 -4.66 30.94 10.19
CA ASP A 44 -4.95 29.89 11.17
C ASP A 44 -6.05 28.93 10.69
N ARG A 45 -7.07 29.49 10.02
CA ARG A 45 -8.21 28.75 9.47
C ARG A 45 -8.67 29.37 8.16
N MET A 46 -8.68 28.55 7.11
CA MET A 46 -9.26 28.87 5.81
C MET A 46 -10.11 27.68 5.37
N ASP A 47 -11.40 27.92 5.11
CA ASP A 47 -12.27 26.89 4.54
C ASP A 47 -11.86 26.56 3.09
N TYR A 48 -12.28 25.39 2.61
CA TYR A 48 -11.88 24.94 1.29
C TYR A 48 -12.47 25.76 0.14
N GLU A 49 -13.66 26.35 0.29
CA GLU A 49 -14.26 27.18 -0.76
C GLU A 49 -13.42 28.45 -0.96
N SER A 50 -13.12 29.15 0.14
CA SER A 50 -12.21 30.29 0.17
C SER A 50 -10.82 29.96 -0.39
N LEU A 51 -10.26 28.80 -0.06
CA LEU A 51 -8.97 28.34 -0.61
C LEU A 51 -9.02 28.25 -2.14
N PHE A 52 -10.06 27.63 -2.69
CA PHE A 52 -10.18 27.45 -4.14
C PHE A 52 -10.49 28.77 -4.87
N GLU A 53 -11.35 29.62 -4.31
CA GLU A 53 -11.60 30.96 -4.87
C GLU A 53 -10.36 31.84 -4.93
N GLN A 54 -9.50 31.74 -3.91
CA GLN A 54 -8.23 32.48 -3.88
C GLN A 54 -7.21 31.84 -4.83
N ALA A 55 -7.12 30.52 -4.88
CA ALA A 55 -6.25 29.81 -5.80
C ALA A 55 -6.54 30.16 -7.27
N GLU A 56 -7.82 30.27 -7.66
CA GLU A 56 -8.23 30.69 -9.02
C GLU A 56 -7.74 32.10 -9.40
N LYS A 57 -7.53 32.98 -8.42
CA LYS A 57 -7.03 34.34 -8.62
C LYS A 57 -5.50 34.42 -8.62
N LEU A 58 -4.82 33.39 -8.13
CA LEU A 58 -3.36 33.33 -8.07
C LEU A 58 -2.78 32.85 -9.41
N GLY A 59 -1.57 33.31 -9.72
CA GLY A 59 -0.77 32.69 -10.77
C GLY A 59 -0.33 31.26 -10.41
N PRO A 60 0.31 30.54 -11.35
CA PRO A 60 0.91 29.23 -11.09
C PRO A 60 1.79 29.26 -9.83
N THR A 61 1.45 28.42 -8.86
CA THR A 61 2.02 28.44 -7.50
C THR A 61 2.25 27.00 -7.05
N LEU A 62 3.28 26.76 -6.24
CA LEU A 62 3.51 25.45 -5.63
C LEU A 62 2.71 25.32 -4.32
N PHE A 63 1.86 24.31 -4.22
CA PHE A 63 1.17 23.94 -2.99
C PHE A 63 1.81 22.72 -2.34
N ALA A 64 1.98 22.75 -1.03
CA ALA A 64 2.56 21.67 -0.24
C ALA A 64 1.56 21.18 0.81
N MET A 65 1.28 19.88 0.88
CA MET A 65 0.34 19.33 1.86
C MET A 65 0.74 17.95 2.37
N GLU A 66 0.26 17.55 3.55
CA GLU A 66 0.38 16.16 4.01
C GLU A 66 -0.70 15.25 3.39
N PRO A 67 -0.47 13.93 3.31
CA PRO A 67 -1.50 12.98 2.91
C PRO A 67 -2.56 12.83 4.00
N CYS A 68 -3.74 13.41 3.80
CA CYS A 68 -4.92 13.24 4.65
C CYS A 68 -6.10 12.60 3.89
N CYS A 69 -7.28 12.51 4.51
CA CYS A 69 -8.50 12.19 3.77
C CYS A 69 -8.83 13.33 2.79
N GLY A 70 -8.91 13.03 1.50
CA GLY A 70 -9.26 14.04 0.48
C GLY A 70 -8.08 14.74 -0.20
N TYR A 71 -6.83 14.55 0.26
CA TYR A 71 -5.66 15.22 -0.32
C TYR A 71 -5.57 15.08 -1.85
N SER A 72 -5.94 13.91 -2.41
CA SER A 72 -5.88 13.69 -3.86
C SER A 72 -6.91 14.52 -4.62
N GLN A 73 -8.12 14.71 -4.08
CA GLN A 73 -9.13 15.58 -4.71
C GLN A 73 -8.70 17.05 -4.68
N ILE A 74 -8.21 17.52 -3.53
CA ILE A 74 -7.70 18.89 -3.36
C ILE A 74 -6.54 19.11 -4.32
N SER A 75 -5.58 18.18 -4.36
CA SER A 75 -4.43 18.25 -5.27
C SER A 75 -4.84 18.31 -6.74
N LEU A 76 -5.79 17.46 -7.17
CA LEU A 76 -6.27 17.46 -8.55
C LEU A 76 -6.98 18.78 -8.91
N ARG A 77 -7.76 19.35 -7.98
CA ARG A 77 -8.44 20.63 -8.21
C ARG A 77 -7.43 21.77 -8.37
N LEU A 78 -6.41 21.84 -7.51
CA LEU A 78 -5.32 22.81 -7.62
C LEU A 78 -4.51 22.62 -8.92
N GLN A 79 -4.21 21.37 -9.29
CA GLN A 79 -3.51 21.06 -10.55
C GLN A 79 -4.32 21.49 -11.79
N ASN A 80 -5.64 21.33 -11.78
CA ASN A 80 -6.51 21.78 -12.86
C ASN A 80 -6.56 23.32 -12.98
N MET A 81 -6.25 24.05 -11.92
CA MET A 81 -6.09 25.52 -11.92
C MET A 81 -4.70 25.96 -12.39
N GLY A 82 -3.80 25.03 -12.73
CA GLY A 82 -2.45 25.33 -13.21
C GLY A 82 -1.37 25.38 -12.13
N HIS A 83 -1.69 24.96 -10.89
CA HIS A 83 -0.73 24.94 -9.80
C HIS A 83 0.06 23.61 -9.73
N GLU A 84 1.28 23.68 -9.18
CA GLU A 84 2.05 22.49 -8.83
C GLU A 84 1.65 22.02 -7.42
N VAL A 85 1.64 20.71 -7.17
CA VAL A 85 1.34 20.17 -5.83
C VAL A 85 2.39 19.14 -5.41
N LYS A 86 2.99 19.36 -4.24
CA LYS A 86 3.89 18.41 -3.55
C LYS A 86 3.21 17.87 -2.29
N VAL A 87 2.97 16.55 -2.27
CA VAL A 87 2.45 15.88 -1.08
C VAL A 87 3.61 15.35 -0.26
N ILE A 88 3.78 15.81 0.98
CA ILE A 88 4.93 15.53 1.83
C ILE A 88 4.55 14.50 2.89
N SER A 89 5.43 13.54 3.18
CA SER A 89 5.15 12.56 4.23
C SER A 89 5.11 13.21 5.61
N GLY A 90 4.13 12.87 6.45
CA GLY A 90 4.07 13.40 7.82
C GLY A 90 5.24 12.98 8.71
N HIS A 91 6.05 12.00 8.30
CA HIS A 91 7.33 11.73 8.97
C HIS A 91 8.38 12.82 8.70
N ALA A 92 8.41 13.39 7.49
CA ALA A 92 9.31 14.49 7.16
C ALA A 92 8.91 15.75 7.92
N VAL A 93 7.62 16.08 7.91
CA VAL A 93 7.06 17.22 8.66
C VAL A 93 7.31 17.07 10.16
N LYS A 94 7.00 15.91 10.74
CA LYS A 94 7.29 15.61 12.15
C LYS A 94 8.77 15.80 12.50
N ASN A 95 9.68 15.32 11.66
CA ASN A 95 11.11 15.48 11.87
C ASN A 95 11.51 16.96 11.84
N TRP A 96 10.99 17.71 10.88
CA TRP A 96 11.26 19.14 10.75
C TRP A 96 10.76 19.93 11.97
N ILE A 97 9.56 19.63 12.48
CA ILE A 97 9.01 20.25 13.70
C ILE A 97 9.86 19.91 14.92
N ALA A 98 10.31 18.67 15.03
CA ALA A 98 11.19 18.24 16.12
C ALA A 98 12.50 19.04 16.12
N THR A 99 13.10 19.29 14.95
CA THR A 99 14.39 19.97 14.86
C THR A 99 14.31 21.50 14.86
N HIS A 100 13.28 22.11 14.26
CA HIS A 100 13.19 23.57 14.07
C HIS A 100 12.21 24.27 15.02
N LYS A 101 11.29 23.52 15.64
CA LYS A 101 10.23 24.08 16.51
C LYS A 101 10.24 23.44 17.89
N SER A 102 11.33 22.79 18.29
CA SER A 102 11.47 22.13 19.60
C SER A 102 10.29 21.20 19.92
N ASN A 103 9.80 20.48 18.91
CA ASN A 103 8.66 19.57 19.01
C ASN A 103 7.31 20.24 19.39
N GLN A 104 7.19 21.57 19.23
CA GLN A 104 5.94 22.30 19.41
C GLN A 104 5.03 22.12 18.19
N LYS A 105 4.09 21.19 18.31
CA LYS A 105 3.12 20.90 17.26
C LYS A 105 1.93 21.88 17.31
N THR A 106 1.69 22.56 16.20
CA THR A 106 0.49 23.39 15.95
C THR A 106 0.17 23.35 14.46
N ASP A 107 -1.09 23.55 14.07
CA ASP A 107 -1.51 23.49 12.67
C ASP A 107 -0.72 24.49 11.79
N LEU A 108 -0.45 25.71 12.30
CA LEU A 108 0.42 26.70 11.65
C LEU A 108 1.89 26.26 11.53
N ASN A 109 2.43 25.56 12.52
CA ASN A 109 3.79 25.03 12.44
C ASN A 109 3.88 23.88 11.44
N ASP A 110 2.85 23.04 11.36
CA ASP A 110 2.73 21.96 10.38
C ASP A 110 2.65 22.55 8.95
N ALA A 111 1.81 23.58 8.74
CA ALA A 111 1.73 24.32 7.47
C ALA A 111 3.06 24.99 7.09
N THR A 112 3.74 25.60 8.07
CA THR A 112 5.06 26.22 7.87
C THR A 112 6.11 25.18 7.48
N ALA A 113 6.12 24.03 8.17
CA ALA A 113 7.02 22.93 7.89
C ALA A 113 6.82 22.40 6.46
N LEU A 114 5.56 22.27 6.02
CA LEU A 114 5.21 21.87 4.66
C LEU A 114 5.75 22.85 3.61
N ALA A 115 5.52 24.16 3.81
CA ALA A 115 6.03 25.19 2.90
C ALA A 115 7.56 25.16 2.82
N LYS A 116 8.25 25.16 3.97
CA LYS A 116 9.71 25.18 4.03
C LYS A 116 10.35 23.90 3.47
N LEU A 117 9.77 22.72 3.73
CA LEU A 117 10.24 21.46 3.15
C LEU A 117 10.06 21.43 1.63
N ALA A 118 8.91 21.88 1.11
CA ALA A 118 8.64 21.89 -0.32
C ALA A 118 9.56 22.82 -1.12
N LEU A 119 10.00 23.92 -0.50
CA LEU A 119 10.85 24.94 -1.10
C LEU A 119 12.34 24.57 -1.06
N TYR A 120 12.84 24.09 0.09
CA TYR A 120 14.29 23.97 0.32
C TYR A 120 14.82 22.52 0.28
N ASP A 121 13.99 21.50 0.46
CA ASP A 121 14.43 20.10 0.40
C ASP A 121 14.23 19.53 -1.02
N HIS A 122 15.25 19.70 -1.86
CA HIS A 122 15.23 19.22 -3.25
C HIS A 122 15.31 17.70 -3.39
N ASP A 123 15.81 16.99 -2.36
CA ASP A 123 15.91 15.52 -2.35
C ASP A 123 14.60 14.85 -1.88
N LEU A 124 13.68 15.64 -1.34
CA LEU A 124 12.39 15.18 -0.85
C LEU A 124 11.64 14.44 -1.96
N GLN A 125 11.18 13.22 -1.66
CA GLN A 125 10.40 12.40 -2.57
C GLN A 125 8.91 12.56 -2.28
N PRO A 126 8.13 13.28 -3.12
CA PRO A 126 6.72 13.51 -2.85
C PRO A 126 5.89 12.23 -2.95
N ILE A 127 4.84 12.18 -2.15
CA ILE A 127 3.79 11.17 -2.27
C ILE A 127 2.98 11.48 -3.52
N ARG A 128 2.66 10.43 -4.26
CA ARG A 128 1.88 10.56 -5.49
C ARG A 128 0.43 10.99 -5.19
N VAL A 129 -0.06 11.94 -5.98
CA VAL A 129 -1.49 12.25 -6.10
C VAL A 129 -2.18 11.18 -6.92
N LYS A 130 -3.30 10.64 -6.42
CA LYS A 130 -4.10 9.66 -7.16
C LYS A 130 -5.02 10.37 -8.13
N ASN A 131 -5.23 9.80 -9.31
CA ASN A 131 -6.25 10.29 -10.23
C ASN A 131 -7.66 9.86 -9.79
N VAL A 132 -8.69 10.35 -10.48
CA VAL A 132 -10.08 10.08 -10.12
C VAL A 132 -10.42 8.58 -10.19
N GLU A 133 -9.97 7.86 -11.21
CA GLU A 133 -10.21 6.42 -11.33
C GLU A 133 -9.57 5.62 -10.19
N GLU A 134 -8.35 5.96 -9.82
CA GLU A 134 -7.64 5.34 -8.70
C GLU A 134 -8.33 5.64 -7.37
N CYS A 135 -8.85 6.85 -7.18
CA CYS A 135 -9.68 7.21 -6.04
C CYS A 135 -10.97 6.39 -6.01
N ARG A 136 -11.64 6.16 -7.15
CA ARG A 136 -12.83 5.29 -7.23
C ARG A 136 -12.52 3.87 -6.81
N ILE A 137 -11.46 3.26 -7.38
CA ILE A 137 -11.03 1.90 -7.01
C ILE A 137 -10.69 1.82 -5.51
N ALA A 138 -9.92 2.81 -5.01
CA ALA A 138 -9.54 2.87 -3.60
C ALA A 138 -10.75 2.95 -2.66
N SER A 139 -11.76 3.73 -3.02
CA SER A 139 -13.00 3.91 -2.24
C SER A 139 -13.82 2.63 -2.17
N VAL A 140 -14.09 1.99 -3.32
CA VAL A 140 -14.84 0.71 -3.34
C VAL A 140 -14.10 -0.35 -2.54
N GLN A 141 -12.77 -0.41 -2.66
CA GLN A 141 -11.95 -1.35 -1.90
C GLN A 141 -11.94 -1.05 -0.39
N ALA A 142 -11.90 0.22 0.01
CA ALA A 142 -11.97 0.61 1.42
C ALA A 142 -13.32 0.20 2.06
N ILE A 143 -14.43 0.43 1.35
CA ILE A 143 -15.77 -0.01 1.79
C ILE A 143 -15.79 -1.53 1.96
N ARG A 144 -15.27 -2.28 0.99
CA ARG A 144 -15.19 -3.74 1.08
C ARG A 144 -14.38 -4.21 2.28
N ILE A 145 -13.21 -3.60 2.55
CA ILE A 145 -12.38 -3.93 3.72
C ILE A 145 -13.14 -3.68 5.02
N GLN A 146 -13.88 -2.57 5.09
CA GLN A 146 -14.71 -2.25 6.24
C GLN A 146 -15.82 -3.29 6.45
N LEU A 147 -16.58 -3.62 5.40
CA LEU A 147 -17.63 -4.64 5.48
C LEU A 147 -17.06 -6.02 5.83
N ARG A 148 -15.89 -6.40 5.31
CA ARG A 148 -15.21 -7.65 5.67
C ARG A 148 -14.85 -7.70 7.16
N THR A 149 -14.44 -6.56 7.71
CA THR A 149 -14.14 -6.43 9.14
C THR A 149 -15.42 -6.57 9.97
N GLN A 150 -16.52 -5.91 9.57
CA GLN A 150 -17.82 -6.04 10.22
C GLN A 150 -18.33 -7.49 10.20
N ALA A 151 -18.35 -8.12 9.02
CA ALA A 151 -18.75 -9.52 8.87
C ALA A 151 -17.94 -10.45 9.79
N THR A 152 -16.61 -10.24 9.86
CA THR A 152 -15.75 -11.03 10.75
C THR A 152 -16.11 -10.81 12.21
N LYS A 153 -16.33 -9.57 12.64
CA LYS A 153 -16.72 -9.24 14.02
C LYS A 153 -18.07 -9.85 14.40
N SER A 154 -19.08 -9.74 13.53
CA SER A 154 -20.41 -10.35 13.75
C SER A 154 -20.30 -11.86 13.89
N LEU A 155 -19.55 -12.52 13.00
CA LEU A 155 -19.38 -13.97 13.03
C LEU A 155 -18.60 -14.45 14.26
N VAL A 156 -17.55 -13.72 14.65
CA VAL A 156 -16.76 -14.06 15.85
C VAL A 156 -17.62 -13.90 17.09
N CYS A 157 -18.34 -12.77 17.22
CA CYS A 157 -19.26 -12.54 18.34
C CYS A 157 -20.33 -13.65 18.44
N PHE A 158 -20.99 -13.96 17.31
CA PHE A 158 -21.97 -15.04 17.24
C PHE A 158 -21.40 -16.38 17.75
N LYS A 159 -20.20 -16.75 17.30
CA LYS A 159 -19.55 -18.00 17.72
C LYS A 159 -19.17 -18.01 19.18
N SER A 160 -18.66 -16.89 19.71
CA SER A 160 -18.30 -16.78 21.12
C SER A 160 -19.54 -16.92 22.02
N LEU A 161 -20.65 -16.27 21.67
CA LEU A 161 -21.89 -16.38 22.42
C LEU A 161 -22.48 -17.80 22.34
N CYS A 162 -22.50 -18.42 21.15
CA CYS A 162 -22.88 -19.83 21.00
C CYS A 162 -22.07 -20.73 21.94
N GLN A 163 -20.76 -20.50 22.04
CA GLN A 163 -19.88 -21.27 22.91
C GLN A 163 -20.23 -21.12 24.40
N CYS A 164 -20.64 -19.93 24.85
CA CYS A 164 -21.12 -19.73 26.23
C CYS A 164 -22.33 -20.61 26.57
N TRP A 165 -23.15 -20.95 25.57
CA TRP A 165 -24.32 -21.81 25.70
C TRP A 165 -24.06 -23.28 25.32
N GLY A 166 -22.78 -23.69 25.24
CA GLY A 166 -22.41 -25.07 24.91
C GLY A 166 -22.58 -25.44 23.43
N ILE A 167 -22.92 -24.51 22.55
CA ILE A 167 -23.08 -24.74 21.11
C ILE A 167 -21.71 -24.67 20.45
N VAL A 168 -21.15 -25.83 20.10
CA VAL A 168 -19.83 -25.91 19.47
C VAL A 168 -19.91 -25.70 17.95
N ILE A 169 -19.45 -24.55 17.47
CA ILE A 169 -19.32 -24.28 16.04
C ILE A 169 -17.89 -24.58 15.60
N ARG A 170 -17.72 -25.54 14.68
CA ARG A 170 -16.41 -25.95 14.16
C ARG A 170 -15.60 -24.75 13.64
N ARG A 171 -14.31 -24.73 13.98
CA ARG A 171 -13.34 -23.76 13.45
C ARG A 171 -13.41 -23.73 11.91
N GLY A 172 -13.48 -22.53 11.34
CA GLY A 172 -13.59 -22.33 9.89
C GLY A 172 -14.99 -22.52 9.30
N SER A 173 -16.00 -22.93 10.09
CA SER A 173 -17.38 -23.01 9.58
C SER A 173 -17.91 -21.61 9.23
N LEU A 174 -18.41 -21.47 8.00
CA LEU A 174 -19.08 -20.27 7.48
C LEU A 174 -20.54 -20.56 7.07
N ASN A 175 -21.03 -21.77 7.33
CA ASN A 175 -22.36 -22.20 6.92
C ASN A 175 -23.41 -21.62 7.88
N THR A 176 -24.04 -20.53 7.46
CA THR A 176 -25.05 -19.80 8.25
C THR A 176 -26.34 -20.59 8.45
N LYS A 177 -26.65 -21.56 7.57
CA LYS A 177 -27.80 -22.48 7.73
C LYS A 177 -27.54 -23.41 8.92
N LYS A 178 -26.40 -24.10 8.94
CA LYS A 178 -26.01 -24.96 10.06
C LYS A 178 -25.88 -24.21 11.38
N MET A 179 -25.48 -22.94 11.35
CA MET A 179 -25.45 -22.09 12.53
C MET A 179 -26.85 -21.84 13.10
N ALA A 180 -27.85 -21.63 12.24
CA ALA A 180 -29.24 -21.46 12.69
C ALA A 180 -29.81 -22.78 13.22
N GLU A 181 -29.56 -23.90 12.54
CA GLU A 181 -29.96 -25.25 12.99
C GLU A 181 -29.39 -25.57 14.38
N ALA A 182 -28.12 -25.22 14.62
CA ALA A 182 -27.47 -25.45 15.91
C ALA A 182 -28.08 -24.63 17.05
N VAL A 183 -28.56 -23.41 16.78
CA VAL A 183 -29.26 -22.57 17.75
C VAL A 183 -30.67 -23.11 18.01
N ALA A 184 -31.40 -23.47 16.96
CA ALA A 184 -32.76 -24.04 17.07
C ALA A 184 -32.79 -25.35 17.87
N ALA A 185 -31.76 -26.21 17.71
CA ALA A 185 -31.67 -27.49 18.41
C ALA A 185 -31.61 -27.35 19.95
N VAL A 186 -31.22 -26.18 20.47
CA VAL A 186 -31.14 -25.90 21.91
C VAL A 186 -32.00 -24.71 22.33
N GLU A 187 -32.98 -24.32 21.50
CA GLU A 187 -33.79 -23.12 21.73
C GLU A 187 -34.49 -23.11 23.09
N LYS A 188 -34.96 -24.29 23.55
CA LYS A 188 -35.56 -24.45 24.88
C LYS A 188 -34.61 -24.09 26.03
N LEU A 189 -33.30 -24.34 25.87
CA LEU A 189 -32.27 -23.97 26.85
C LEU A 189 -31.94 -22.49 26.76
N LEU A 190 -31.90 -21.93 25.56
CA LEU A 190 -31.54 -20.53 25.30
C LEU A 190 -32.64 -19.54 25.75
N GLY A 191 -33.91 -19.95 25.62
CA GLY A 191 -35.02 -19.00 25.62
C GLY A 191 -35.11 -18.23 24.29
N ALA A 192 -36.30 -17.68 24.02
CA ALA A 192 -36.57 -16.97 22.77
C ALA A 192 -35.72 -15.69 22.63
N GLU A 193 -35.39 -15.04 23.75
CA GLU A 193 -34.62 -13.81 23.83
C GLU A 193 -33.19 -14.00 23.31
N VAL A 194 -32.54 -15.07 23.74
CA VAL A 194 -31.16 -15.38 23.34
C VAL A 194 -31.13 -15.96 21.93
N ALA A 195 -32.04 -16.89 21.61
CA ALA A 195 -32.11 -17.49 20.29
C ALA A 195 -32.33 -16.44 19.19
N SER A 196 -33.28 -15.52 19.38
CA SER A 196 -33.53 -14.41 18.45
C SER A 196 -32.37 -13.43 18.37
N SER A 197 -31.74 -13.07 19.49
CA SER A 197 -30.58 -12.17 19.53
C SER A 197 -29.36 -12.73 18.79
N LEU A 198 -29.13 -14.05 18.88
CA LEU A 198 -28.08 -14.73 18.12
C LEU A 198 -28.36 -14.66 16.61
N MET A 199 -29.62 -14.77 16.19
CA MET A 199 -29.98 -14.66 14.77
C MET A 199 -29.68 -13.28 14.20
N ILE A 200 -29.81 -12.20 14.96
CA ILE A 200 -29.43 -10.84 14.53
C ILE A 200 -27.97 -10.79 14.05
N LEU A 201 -27.03 -11.38 14.81
CA LEU A 201 -25.60 -11.38 14.43
C LEU A 201 -25.33 -12.25 13.20
N ARG A 202 -25.99 -13.40 13.11
CA ARG A 202 -25.88 -14.32 11.97
C ARG A 202 -26.44 -13.69 10.70
N ASP A 203 -27.57 -13.02 10.78
CA ASP A 203 -28.21 -12.37 9.65
C ASP A 203 -27.48 -11.10 9.23
N ALA A 204 -26.94 -10.34 10.18
CA ALA A 204 -25.99 -9.26 9.88
C ALA A 204 -24.78 -9.81 9.10
N TYR A 205 -24.16 -10.90 9.54
CA TYR A 205 -23.07 -11.55 8.80
C TYR A 205 -23.49 -11.95 7.38
N LYS A 206 -24.65 -12.62 7.24
CA LYS A 206 -25.18 -13.08 5.94
C LYS A 206 -25.44 -11.90 5.00
N PHE A 207 -26.09 -10.85 5.51
CA PHE A 207 -26.39 -9.63 4.76
C PHE A 207 -25.09 -8.92 4.32
N THR A 208 -24.15 -8.69 5.24
CA THR A 208 -22.88 -8.06 4.92
C THR A 208 -22.08 -8.89 3.90
N MET A 209 -22.11 -10.22 3.96
CA MET A 209 -21.48 -11.08 2.96
C MET A 209 -22.10 -10.93 1.57
N LYS A 210 -23.43 -10.75 1.46
CA LYS A 210 -24.08 -10.43 0.18
C LYS A 210 -23.56 -9.12 -0.40
N GLN A 211 -23.42 -8.09 0.43
CA GLN A 211 -22.87 -6.79 0.02
C GLN A 211 -21.40 -6.90 -0.41
N ILE A 212 -20.58 -7.65 0.33
CA ILE A 212 -19.18 -7.91 -0.04
C ILE A 212 -19.09 -8.58 -1.42
N ASN A 213 -19.95 -9.56 -1.71
CA ASN A 213 -19.95 -10.23 -3.01
C ASN A 213 -20.34 -9.29 -4.16
N ALA A 214 -21.26 -8.35 -3.92
CA ALA A 214 -21.60 -7.32 -4.90
C ALA A 214 -20.41 -6.37 -5.15
N LEU A 215 -19.72 -5.93 -4.08
CA LEU A 215 -18.51 -5.11 -4.19
C LEU A 215 -17.35 -5.87 -4.85
N ASP A 216 -17.24 -7.18 -4.65
CA ASP A 216 -16.24 -8.01 -5.33
C ASP A 216 -16.46 -8.02 -6.84
N LYS A 217 -17.70 -8.14 -7.31
CA LYS A 217 -18.04 -8.04 -8.74
C LYS A 217 -17.75 -6.65 -9.30
N LEU A 218 -18.09 -5.60 -8.56
CA LEU A 218 -17.80 -4.23 -8.97
C LEU A 218 -16.30 -3.95 -9.06
N LEU A 219 -15.52 -4.38 -8.06
CA LEU A 219 -14.06 -4.28 -8.08
C LEU A 219 -13.45 -5.06 -9.24
N ASP A 220 -14.01 -6.22 -9.57
CA ASP A 220 -13.56 -6.99 -10.72
C ASP A 220 -13.77 -6.23 -12.02
N ALA A 221 -14.96 -5.67 -12.24
CA ALA A 221 -15.23 -4.83 -13.40
C ALA A 221 -14.29 -3.62 -13.50
N LEU A 222 -13.99 -2.95 -12.38
CA LEU A 222 -13.04 -1.83 -12.35
C LEU A 222 -11.60 -2.26 -12.66
N VAL A 223 -11.18 -3.44 -12.17
CA VAL A 223 -9.88 -4.02 -12.51
C VAL A 223 -9.82 -4.41 -13.98
N GLU A 224 -10.87 -5.02 -14.50
CA GLU A 224 -10.99 -5.38 -15.91
C GLU A 224 -11.11 -4.16 -16.83
N ALA A 225 -11.48 -2.98 -16.34
CA ALA A 225 -11.44 -1.74 -17.12
C ALA A 225 -10.03 -1.12 -17.18
N ASN A 226 -9.14 -1.46 -16.23
CA ASN A 226 -7.81 -0.88 -16.11
C ASN A 226 -6.73 -1.83 -16.66
N GLU A 227 -6.03 -1.44 -17.73
CA GLU A 227 -5.04 -2.28 -18.42
C GLU A 227 -3.90 -2.77 -17.51
N GLN A 228 -3.34 -1.88 -16.69
CA GLN A 228 -2.26 -2.25 -15.76
C GLN A 228 -2.77 -3.23 -14.71
N ALA A 229 -3.97 -3.01 -14.16
CA ALA A 229 -4.58 -3.88 -13.17
C ALA A 229 -4.90 -5.27 -13.76
N ARG A 230 -5.45 -5.34 -14.98
CA ARG A 230 -5.62 -6.60 -15.73
C ARG A 230 -4.31 -7.35 -15.86
N THR A 231 -3.26 -6.67 -16.30
CA THR A 231 -1.92 -7.26 -16.45
C THR A 231 -1.40 -7.81 -15.12
N MET A 232 -1.51 -7.03 -14.04
CA MET A 232 -1.14 -7.49 -12.69
C MET A 232 -1.92 -8.74 -12.25
N LYS A 233 -3.23 -8.80 -12.54
CA LYS A 233 -4.12 -9.92 -12.18
C LYS A 233 -3.75 -11.25 -12.87
N THR A 234 -3.05 -11.20 -14.00
CA THR A 234 -2.57 -12.42 -14.68
C THR A 234 -1.43 -13.13 -13.92
N VAL A 235 -0.72 -12.42 -13.04
CA VAL A 235 0.41 -12.98 -12.29
C VAL A 235 -0.09 -13.97 -11.24
N LEU A 236 0.54 -15.15 -11.20
CA LEU A 236 0.23 -16.18 -10.20
C LEU A 236 0.24 -15.61 -8.77
N GLY A 237 -0.89 -15.79 -8.08
CA GLY A 237 -1.08 -15.36 -6.69
C GLY A 237 -1.62 -13.93 -6.55
N ILE A 238 -1.80 -13.21 -7.65
CA ILE A 238 -2.40 -11.87 -7.66
C ILE A 238 -3.84 -11.96 -8.15
N GLY A 239 -4.79 -11.94 -7.21
CA GLY A 239 -6.22 -11.82 -7.54
C GLY A 239 -6.69 -10.36 -7.61
N THR A 240 -7.97 -10.15 -7.95
CA THR A 240 -8.62 -8.84 -8.12
C THR A 240 -8.32 -7.84 -7.00
N GLN A 241 -8.43 -8.26 -5.74
CA GLN A 241 -8.14 -7.38 -4.59
C GLN A 241 -6.69 -6.89 -4.57
N THR A 242 -5.74 -7.78 -4.91
CA THR A 242 -4.32 -7.44 -4.95
C THR A 242 -4.03 -6.55 -6.14
N ALA A 243 -4.52 -6.91 -7.33
CA ALA A 243 -4.36 -6.13 -8.56
C ALA A 243 -4.91 -4.70 -8.41
N ALA A 244 -6.14 -4.55 -7.90
CA ALA A 244 -6.75 -3.25 -7.64
C ALA A 244 -5.88 -2.37 -6.75
N ARG A 245 -5.39 -2.91 -5.61
CA ARG A 245 -4.57 -2.12 -4.69
C ARG A 245 -3.20 -1.80 -5.28
N LEU A 246 -2.58 -2.75 -5.97
CA LEU A 246 -1.29 -2.54 -6.61
C LEU A 246 -1.39 -1.47 -7.71
N ALA A 247 -2.42 -1.49 -8.56
CA ALA A 247 -2.65 -0.48 -9.59
C ALA A 247 -2.77 0.93 -8.98
N VAL A 248 -3.67 1.10 -8.01
CA VAL A 248 -3.86 2.37 -7.28
C VAL A 248 -2.57 2.87 -6.63
N THR A 249 -1.76 1.96 -6.08
CA THR A 249 -0.53 2.33 -5.36
C THR A 249 0.63 2.61 -6.32
N THR A 250 0.67 1.92 -7.46
CA THR A 250 1.76 1.99 -8.45
C THR A 250 1.65 3.26 -9.27
N GLY A 251 0.48 3.49 -9.89
CA GLY A 251 0.34 4.52 -10.90
C GLY A 251 1.16 4.26 -12.14
N ASP A 252 1.82 5.31 -12.62
CA ASP A 252 2.82 5.15 -13.67
C ASP A 252 4.01 4.33 -13.16
N ILE A 253 4.24 3.18 -13.80
CA ILE A 253 5.36 2.29 -13.50
C ILE A 253 6.72 2.94 -13.80
N LYS A 254 6.78 3.92 -14.72
CA LYS A 254 8.02 4.60 -15.13
C LYS A 254 8.70 5.35 -13.97
N ARG A 255 7.94 5.69 -12.91
CA ARG A 255 8.47 6.22 -11.64
C ARG A 255 9.47 5.28 -10.95
N PHE A 256 9.49 4.01 -11.33
CA PHE A 256 10.36 3.00 -10.75
C PHE A 256 11.40 2.56 -11.80
N PRO A 257 12.58 3.20 -11.87
CA PRO A 257 13.59 2.85 -12.86
C PRO A 257 14.17 1.44 -12.68
N MET A 258 13.98 0.83 -11.50
CA MET A 258 14.58 -0.44 -11.15
C MET A 258 13.54 -1.32 -10.42
N PRO A 259 13.54 -2.65 -10.62
CA PRO A 259 12.62 -3.53 -9.89
C PRO A 259 12.79 -3.44 -8.36
N ARG A 260 14.01 -3.10 -7.90
CA ARG A 260 14.32 -2.95 -6.48
C ARG A 260 13.66 -1.71 -5.86
N SER A 261 13.53 -0.61 -6.59
CA SER A 261 12.85 0.59 -6.08
C SER A 261 11.34 0.34 -5.94
N TYR A 262 10.75 -0.41 -6.88
CA TYR A 262 9.35 -0.85 -6.77
C TYR A 262 9.11 -1.72 -5.54
N VAL A 263 9.94 -2.74 -5.30
CA VAL A 263 9.85 -3.59 -4.09
C VAL A 263 10.03 -2.78 -2.79
N ALA A 264 10.93 -1.79 -2.80
CA ALA A 264 11.16 -0.92 -1.66
C ALA A 264 9.95 -0.03 -1.34
N TYR A 265 9.25 0.46 -2.38
CA TYR A 265 8.05 1.28 -2.25
C TYR A 265 6.90 0.56 -1.53
N PHE A 266 6.76 -0.75 -1.75
CA PHE A 266 5.81 -1.61 -1.02
C PHE A 266 6.35 -2.14 0.32
N GLY A 267 7.50 -1.63 0.78
CA GLY A 267 8.04 -1.93 2.10
C GLY A 267 8.58 -3.35 2.27
N LEU A 268 8.87 -4.04 1.17
CA LEU A 268 9.39 -5.42 1.15
C LEU A 268 10.92 -5.49 1.01
N ALA A 269 11.61 -4.35 0.86
CA ALA A 269 13.06 -4.30 0.91
C ALA A 269 13.58 -4.33 2.37
N PRO A 270 14.67 -5.06 2.65
CA PRO A 270 15.35 -4.99 3.94
C PRO A 270 15.96 -3.59 4.13
N ARG A 271 16.01 -3.10 5.38
CA ARG A 271 16.76 -1.89 5.71
C ARG A 271 18.25 -2.14 5.54
N ASN A 272 18.96 -1.20 4.93
CA ASN A 272 20.41 -1.21 4.95
C ASN A 272 20.90 -0.52 6.23
N ILE A 273 21.69 -1.21 7.03
CA ILE A 273 22.25 -0.73 8.31
C ILE A 273 23.76 -0.96 8.31
N ILE A 274 24.40 -0.76 7.15
CA ILE A 274 25.87 -0.77 7.06
C ILE A 274 26.37 0.56 7.61
N THR A 275 27.25 0.49 8.61
CA THR A 275 27.93 1.65 9.22
C THR A 275 29.44 1.37 9.22
N GLY A 276 30.25 2.22 8.59
CA GLY A 276 31.72 2.05 8.47
C GLY A 276 32.19 1.11 7.35
N HIS A 277 33.52 1.01 7.17
CA HIS A 277 34.19 0.15 6.16
C HIS A 277 34.12 -1.34 6.48
N SER A 278 33.70 -1.73 7.68
CA SER A 278 33.66 -3.13 8.08
C SER A 278 32.31 -3.75 7.71
N GLY A 279 32.34 -4.63 6.71
CA GLY A 279 31.23 -5.54 6.38
C GLY A 279 30.93 -6.58 7.46
N THR A 280 31.47 -6.41 8.68
CA THR A 280 31.26 -7.28 9.84
C THR A 280 29.87 -7.03 10.43
N PRO A 281 29.02 -8.05 10.54
CA PRO A 281 27.71 -7.91 11.13
C PRO A 281 27.81 -7.49 12.60
N SER A 282 27.21 -6.35 12.97
CA SER A 282 27.11 -5.92 14.37
C SER A 282 26.50 -7.04 15.24
N PRO A 283 27.09 -7.38 16.40
CA PRO A 283 26.57 -8.39 17.30
C PRO A 283 25.10 -8.13 17.62
N SER A 284 24.27 -9.17 17.58
CA SER A 284 22.91 -9.03 18.09
C SER A 284 22.95 -8.72 19.59
N LYS A 285 21.93 -8.03 20.14
CA LYS A 285 21.72 -7.82 21.60
C LYS A 285 21.77 -9.10 22.46
N ARG A 286 21.89 -10.28 21.83
CA ARG A 286 21.98 -11.62 22.46
C ARG A 286 23.32 -12.32 22.19
N GLY A 287 24.39 -11.59 21.87
CA GLY A 287 25.75 -12.13 21.74
C GLY A 287 26.04 -12.95 20.48
N ALA A 288 25.02 -13.33 19.69
CA ALA A 288 25.25 -14.07 18.45
C ALA A 288 25.69 -13.14 17.30
N LEU A 289 26.82 -13.46 16.67
CA LEU A 289 27.25 -12.91 15.37
C LEU A 289 26.20 -13.26 14.32
N LYS A 290 25.70 -12.25 13.60
CA LYS A 290 24.81 -12.49 12.47
C LYS A 290 25.60 -13.17 11.33
N PRO A 291 25.02 -14.12 10.58
CA PRO A 291 25.72 -14.81 9.50
C PRO A 291 26.18 -13.83 8.41
N VAL A 292 27.32 -14.11 7.77
CA VAL A 292 27.92 -13.28 6.70
C VAL A 292 26.96 -13.03 5.52
N SER A 293 25.96 -13.91 5.32
CA SER A 293 24.89 -13.70 4.33
C SER A 293 23.92 -12.55 4.67
N SER A 294 24.04 -11.97 5.87
CA SER A 294 23.21 -10.86 6.36
C SER A 294 23.98 -9.54 6.54
N ARG A 295 25.16 -9.40 5.90
CA ARG A 295 25.99 -8.18 5.80
C ARG A 295 25.13 -6.91 5.78
N GLY A 296 24.97 -6.28 6.94
CA GLY A 296 24.24 -5.02 7.12
C GLY A 296 22.74 -5.00 6.78
N GLN A 297 22.09 -6.14 6.52
CA GLN A 297 20.65 -6.16 6.23
C GLN A 297 19.80 -6.30 7.51
N GLY A 298 18.99 -5.28 7.77
CA GLY A 298 18.03 -5.22 8.87
C GLY A 298 16.68 -5.86 8.53
N LYS A 299 15.69 -5.63 9.41
CA LYS A 299 14.29 -6.01 9.16
C LYS A 299 13.77 -5.31 7.89
N VAL A 300 12.77 -5.90 7.23
CA VAL A 300 12.02 -5.24 6.15
C VAL A 300 11.48 -3.88 6.61
N SER A 301 11.51 -2.88 5.73
CA SER A 301 11.19 -1.50 6.12
C SER A 301 9.75 -1.33 6.60
N ARG A 302 8.82 -2.09 6.00
CA ARG A 302 7.36 -2.02 6.20
C ARG A 302 6.74 -0.64 5.89
N ARG A 303 7.49 0.25 5.22
CA ARG A 303 7.02 1.56 4.74
C ARG A 303 6.08 1.40 3.53
N GLY A 304 5.37 2.46 3.18
CA GLY A 304 4.41 2.48 2.08
C GLY A 304 3.05 1.89 2.44
N ASP A 305 2.31 1.46 1.43
CA ASP A 305 0.92 1.03 1.57
C ASP A 305 0.78 -0.30 2.33
N ARG A 306 0.23 -0.23 3.55
CA ARG A 306 0.04 -1.40 4.42
C ARG A 306 -0.89 -2.45 3.81
N VAL A 307 -1.94 -2.02 3.10
CA VAL A 307 -2.95 -2.91 2.52
C VAL A 307 -2.35 -3.65 1.34
N ALA A 308 -1.68 -2.96 0.42
CA ALA A 308 -0.98 -3.54 -0.71
C ALA A 308 0.06 -4.58 -0.26
N ARG A 309 0.85 -4.22 0.76
CA ARG A 309 1.83 -5.13 1.37
C ARG A 309 1.16 -6.36 1.98
N SER A 310 0.01 -6.22 2.62
CA SER A 310 -0.74 -7.36 3.17
C SER A 310 -1.25 -8.28 2.07
N PHE A 311 -1.82 -7.72 1.01
CA PHE A 311 -2.36 -8.48 -0.12
C PHE A 311 -1.28 -9.24 -0.88
N ILE A 312 -0.15 -8.62 -1.20
CA ILE A 312 0.92 -9.33 -1.90
C ILE A 312 1.56 -10.44 -1.05
N ILE A 313 1.60 -10.27 0.27
CA ILE A 313 2.04 -11.32 1.21
C ILE A 313 1.02 -12.48 1.22
N GLN A 314 -0.28 -12.19 1.19
CA GLN A 314 -1.31 -13.23 1.06
C GLN A 314 -1.27 -13.93 -0.30
N GLY A 315 -0.98 -13.20 -1.38
CA GLY A 315 -0.74 -13.77 -2.70
C GLY A 315 0.44 -14.74 -2.70
N ALA A 316 1.56 -14.35 -2.11
CA ALA A 316 2.72 -15.22 -1.91
C ALA A 316 2.38 -16.44 -1.04
N ALA A 317 1.63 -16.26 0.05
CA ALA A 317 1.17 -17.38 0.90
C ALA A 317 0.27 -18.35 0.12
N THR A 318 -0.57 -17.86 -0.78
CA THR A 318 -1.41 -18.69 -1.65
C THR A 318 -0.56 -19.56 -2.57
N ILE A 319 0.46 -18.98 -3.22
CA ILE A 319 1.40 -19.75 -4.06
C ILE A 319 2.17 -20.80 -3.24
N TYR A 320 2.63 -20.44 -2.04
CA TYR A 320 3.27 -21.39 -1.13
C TYR A 320 2.32 -22.54 -0.74
N MET A 321 1.05 -22.25 -0.44
CA MET A 321 0.07 -23.28 -0.12
C MET A 321 -0.23 -24.20 -1.29
N LEU A 322 -0.32 -23.66 -2.52
CA LEU A 322 -0.48 -24.47 -3.73
C LEU A 322 0.72 -25.40 -3.93
N TYR A 323 1.94 -24.90 -3.69
CA TYR A 323 3.15 -25.73 -3.72
C TYR A 323 3.08 -26.87 -2.71
N CYS A 324 2.74 -26.58 -1.44
CA CYS A 324 2.67 -27.61 -0.39
C CYS A 324 1.59 -28.67 -0.64
N LYS A 325 0.57 -28.35 -1.44
CA LYS A 325 -0.51 -29.27 -1.81
C LYS A 325 -0.31 -29.91 -3.19
N ASP A 326 0.87 -29.73 -3.79
CA ASP A 326 1.18 -30.20 -5.15
C ASP A 326 0.18 -29.73 -6.23
N MET A 327 -0.43 -28.56 -6.01
CA MET A 327 -1.39 -27.93 -6.93
C MET A 327 -0.80 -26.73 -7.69
N LEU A 328 0.47 -26.39 -7.44
CA LEU A 328 1.16 -25.35 -8.20
C LEU A 328 1.67 -25.97 -9.52
N PRO A 329 1.34 -25.42 -10.70
CA PRO A 329 1.79 -25.98 -11.96
C PRO A 329 3.32 -25.94 -12.09
N GLU A 330 3.86 -26.76 -12.97
CA GLU A 330 5.29 -26.74 -13.31
C GLU A 330 5.68 -25.40 -13.92
N CYS A 331 6.45 -24.62 -13.16
CA CYS A 331 6.82 -23.25 -13.50
C CYS A 331 8.08 -22.82 -12.74
N GLN A 332 8.64 -21.67 -13.12
CA GLN A 332 9.86 -21.15 -12.47
C GLN A 332 9.66 -20.82 -10.99
N LEU A 333 8.45 -20.39 -10.62
CA LEU A 333 8.12 -20.13 -9.21
C LEU A 333 8.10 -21.41 -8.38
N ARG A 334 7.61 -22.53 -8.93
CA ARG A 334 7.63 -23.86 -8.28
C ARG A 334 9.06 -24.31 -8.03
N ARG A 335 9.92 -24.25 -9.06
CA ARG A 335 11.36 -24.59 -8.95
C ARG A 335 12.08 -23.70 -7.94
N TRP A 336 11.84 -22.40 -7.99
CA TRP A 336 12.43 -21.45 -7.04
C TRP A 336 11.99 -21.76 -5.61
N LEU A 337 10.72 -22.06 -5.38
CA LEU A 337 10.20 -22.42 -4.06
C LEU A 337 10.83 -23.70 -3.52
N HIS A 338 10.90 -24.75 -4.36
CA HIS A 338 11.57 -26.00 -4.03
C HIS A 338 13.00 -25.75 -3.55
N GLU A 339 13.76 -24.96 -4.29
CA GLU A 339 15.15 -24.62 -3.96
C GLU A 339 15.26 -23.79 -2.66
N GLN A 340 14.35 -22.84 -2.40
CA GLN A 340 14.35 -22.10 -1.13
C GLN A 340 14.08 -22.99 0.09
N ILE A 341 13.19 -23.98 -0.08
CA ILE A 341 12.83 -24.93 0.98
C ILE A 341 13.97 -25.92 1.21
N LYS A 342 14.57 -26.46 0.14
CA LYS A 342 15.75 -27.34 0.19
C LYS A 342 16.92 -26.70 0.95
N ARG A 343 17.11 -25.39 0.80
CA ARG A 343 18.13 -24.60 1.54
C ARG A 343 17.79 -24.33 3.02
N GLY A 344 16.67 -24.83 3.54
CA GLY A 344 16.25 -24.62 4.93
C GLY A 344 15.82 -23.19 5.26
N LYS A 345 15.37 -22.41 4.27
CA LYS A 345 14.98 -21.01 4.51
C LYS A 345 13.70 -20.95 5.38
N PRO A 346 13.68 -20.17 6.48
CA PRO A 346 12.49 -20.06 7.32
C PRO A 346 11.25 -19.56 6.55
N TYR A 347 10.08 -20.12 6.88
CA TYR A 347 8.79 -19.82 6.24
C TYR A 347 8.55 -18.32 6.03
N GLY A 348 8.67 -17.51 7.09
CA GLY A 348 8.45 -16.07 6.99
C GLY A 348 9.39 -15.36 6.00
N LYS A 349 10.65 -15.83 5.88
CA LYS A 349 11.60 -15.30 4.89
C LYS A 349 11.25 -15.77 3.47
N ILE A 350 10.74 -16.99 3.31
CA ILE A 350 10.23 -17.49 2.01
C ILE A 350 9.08 -16.61 1.54
N ILE A 351 8.05 -16.41 2.37
CA ILE A 351 6.86 -15.61 2.01
C ILE A 351 7.23 -14.18 1.62
N VAL A 352 8.07 -13.50 2.41
CA VAL A 352 8.53 -12.14 2.09
C VAL A 352 9.35 -12.10 0.79
N SER A 353 10.23 -13.08 0.59
CA SER A 353 11.06 -13.16 -0.63
C SER A 353 10.22 -13.44 -1.87
N LEU A 354 9.19 -14.30 -1.73
CA LEU A 354 8.25 -14.61 -2.79
C LEU A 354 7.39 -13.41 -3.14
N ALA A 355 6.84 -12.70 -2.15
CA ALA A 355 6.09 -11.45 -2.38
C ALA A 355 6.95 -10.39 -3.10
N ALA A 356 8.22 -10.24 -2.70
CA ALA A 356 9.15 -9.37 -3.40
C ALA A 356 9.46 -9.86 -4.83
N LYS A 357 9.49 -11.18 -5.07
CA LYS A 357 9.65 -11.74 -6.42
C LYS A 357 8.41 -11.47 -7.29
N LEU A 358 7.20 -11.60 -6.75
CA LEU A 358 5.96 -11.25 -7.44
C LEU A 358 5.93 -9.77 -7.84
N LEU A 359 6.34 -8.85 -6.96
CA LEU A 359 6.44 -7.43 -7.33
C LEU A 359 7.48 -7.16 -8.43
N ARG A 360 8.59 -7.90 -8.47
CA ARG A 360 9.57 -7.77 -9.57
C ARG A 360 9.01 -8.27 -10.90
N ILE A 361 8.20 -9.34 -10.86
CA ILE A 361 7.48 -9.83 -12.04
C ILE A 361 6.49 -8.76 -12.51
N VAL A 362 5.66 -8.23 -11.61
CA VAL A 362 4.73 -7.13 -11.92
C VAL A 362 5.45 -5.95 -12.54
N TRP A 363 6.57 -5.51 -11.95
CA TRP A 363 7.38 -4.43 -12.49
C TRP A 363 7.83 -4.73 -13.91
N ALA A 364 8.38 -5.93 -14.17
CA ALA A 364 8.85 -6.30 -15.50
C ALA A 364 7.73 -6.31 -16.54
N LEU A 365 6.57 -6.89 -16.22
CA LEU A 365 5.43 -6.92 -17.14
C LEU A 365 4.97 -5.51 -17.53
N LEU A 366 4.86 -4.61 -16.54
CA LEU A 366 4.39 -3.25 -16.77
C LEU A 366 5.44 -2.37 -17.46
N THR A 367 6.73 -2.54 -17.14
CA THR A 367 7.81 -1.77 -17.76
C THR A 367 8.05 -2.20 -19.21
N TYR A 368 7.91 -3.49 -19.52
CA TYR A 368 8.19 -4.03 -20.85
C TYR A 368 6.95 -4.25 -21.72
N GLY A 369 5.74 -4.05 -21.19
CA GLY A 369 4.50 -4.29 -21.92
C GLY A 369 4.28 -5.77 -22.29
N GLU A 370 4.81 -6.69 -21.49
CA GLU A 370 4.76 -8.13 -21.75
C GLU A 370 3.57 -8.80 -21.06
N LYS A 371 3.12 -9.92 -21.63
CA LYS A 371 2.13 -10.80 -20.99
C LYS A 371 2.82 -11.74 -20.00
N PHE A 372 2.12 -12.12 -18.93
CA PHE A 372 2.64 -13.07 -17.96
C PHE A 372 2.85 -14.47 -18.58
N ASP A 373 4.06 -15.00 -18.44
CA ASP A 373 4.45 -16.36 -18.81
C ASP A 373 5.07 -17.05 -17.60
N SER A 374 4.44 -18.11 -17.10
CA SER A 374 4.87 -18.86 -15.91
C SER A 374 6.21 -19.59 -16.09
N HIS A 375 6.62 -19.89 -17.33
CA HIS A 375 7.88 -20.56 -17.65
C HIS A 375 9.08 -19.59 -17.70
N LYS A 376 8.82 -18.28 -17.87
CA LYS A 376 9.84 -17.22 -17.85
C LYS A 376 9.81 -16.40 -16.55
N ALA A 377 8.64 -16.30 -15.91
CA ALA A 377 8.41 -15.42 -14.78
C ALA A 377 9.37 -15.65 -13.61
N GLY A 378 10.10 -14.61 -13.24
CA GLY A 378 11.02 -14.63 -12.10
C GLY A 378 12.45 -15.09 -12.44
N VAL A 379 12.75 -15.32 -13.71
CA VAL A 379 14.10 -15.52 -14.27
C VAL A 379 14.68 -14.18 -14.74
N PRO A 380 15.95 -13.85 -14.45
CA PRO A 380 16.58 -12.65 -15.00
C PRO A 380 16.66 -12.70 -16.53
N ARG A 381 16.46 -11.56 -17.21
CA ARG A 381 16.57 -11.49 -18.68
C ARG A 381 17.93 -11.94 -19.22
N SER A 382 19.02 -11.69 -18.49
CA SER A 382 20.35 -12.20 -18.86
C SER A 382 20.41 -13.73 -18.93
N VAL A 383 19.64 -14.41 -18.08
CA VAL A 383 19.53 -15.87 -18.07
C VAL A 383 18.60 -16.34 -19.19
N LEU A 384 17.49 -15.63 -19.44
CA LEU A 384 16.59 -15.94 -20.58
C LEU A 384 17.33 -15.82 -21.92
N ALA A 385 18.10 -14.75 -22.13
CA ALA A 385 18.89 -14.56 -23.34
C ALA A 385 19.97 -15.65 -23.53
N ALA A 386 20.48 -16.22 -22.43
CA ALA A 386 21.41 -17.36 -22.49
C ALA A 386 20.69 -18.68 -22.80
N MET A 387 19.43 -18.84 -22.39
CA MET A 387 18.59 -20.01 -22.72
C MET A 387 18.13 -20.01 -24.19
N GLU A 388 18.03 -18.83 -24.82
CA GLU A 388 17.63 -18.67 -26.22
C GLU A 388 18.79 -18.77 -27.21
N LYS A 389 20.06 -18.81 -26.75
CA LYS A 389 21.21 -19.08 -27.62
C LYS A 389 21.33 -20.59 -27.87
N PRO A 390 21.32 -21.07 -29.13
CA PRO A 390 21.62 -22.46 -29.40
C PRO A 390 23.03 -22.79 -28.93
N LEU A 391 23.19 -23.95 -28.29
CA LEU A 391 24.49 -24.52 -27.95
C LEU A 391 25.31 -24.65 -29.24
N LYS A 392 26.30 -23.77 -29.45
CA LYS A 392 27.35 -24.00 -30.44
C LYS A 392 28.29 -25.07 -29.86
N HIS A 393 27.93 -26.33 -30.00
CA HIS A 393 28.85 -27.47 -30.00
C HIS A 393 28.11 -28.66 -30.61
N ASP A 394 28.42 -28.95 -31.86
CA ASP A 394 28.54 -30.29 -32.49
C ASP A 394 28.58 -30.13 -34.02
N ALA A 395 29.65 -29.51 -34.52
CA ALA A 395 29.97 -29.48 -35.95
C ALA A 395 31.50 -29.43 -36.18
N ALA A 396 32.25 -30.22 -35.41
CA ALA A 396 33.69 -30.40 -35.57
C ALA A 396 34.14 -31.81 -35.17
N ALA A 397 33.37 -32.82 -35.60
CA ALA A 397 33.76 -34.23 -35.47
C ALA A 397 33.17 -35.05 -36.63
N GLU A 398 33.33 -34.57 -37.87
CA GLU A 398 33.06 -35.34 -39.09
C GLU A 398 33.85 -34.72 -40.26
N SER A 399 35.19 -34.69 -40.14
CA SER A 399 36.09 -34.46 -41.28
C SER A 399 37.49 -35.07 -41.06
N ALA A 400 37.56 -36.23 -40.41
CA ALA A 400 38.77 -37.05 -40.35
C ALA A 400 38.40 -38.52 -40.08
N ALA A 401 37.94 -39.22 -41.11
CA ALA A 401 38.07 -40.66 -41.30
C ALA A 401 37.85 -40.98 -42.78
#